data_AF-A0A519QNX5-F1
#
_entry.id   AF-A0A519QNX5-F1
#
_cell.length_a   1.000
_cell.length_b   1.000
_cell.length_c   1.000
_cell.angle_alpha   90.00
_cell.angle_beta   90.00
_cell.angle_gamma   90.00
#
_symmetry.space_group_name_H-M   'P 1'
#
loop_
_entity.id
_entity.type
_entity.pdbx_description
1 polymer ?
#
loop_
_entity_poly.entity_id
_entity_poly.type
_entity_poly.pdbx_seq_one_letter_code
_entity_poly.pdbx_strand_id
1 'polypeptide(L)'
;MNGKAIFDFSHYDLIDQLWAYLIQHFETVLGSASTTSSGSFPDQPLEIQVESVFKKTRLKIKLFDPIKTRQCVVETREFLPMFCAAGENFFEKMKVANPSFASAYEPLTIQLKDLRSMITH
;
A
#
# COMPACT_ATOMS: atom_id res chain seq x y z
N MET A 1 -13.72 32.43 -0.49
CA MET A 1 -13.22 31.06 -0.78
C MET A 1 -11.99 30.84 0.10
N ASN A 2 -12.12 30.11 1.21
CA ASN A 2 -11.01 29.89 2.14
C ASN A 2 -10.12 28.77 1.59
N GLY A 3 -9.13 29.14 0.77
CA GLY A 3 -8.10 28.26 0.23
C GLY A 3 -7.11 27.79 1.31
N LYS A 4 -7.59 27.02 2.28
CA LYS A 4 -6.72 26.29 3.20
C LYS A 4 -6.18 25.10 2.42
N ALA A 5 -4.89 25.11 2.09
CA ALA A 5 -4.22 23.91 1.55
C ALA A 5 -4.44 22.78 2.57
N ILE A 6 -5.21 21.77 2.18
CA ILE A 6 -5.60 20.65 3.05
C ILE A 6 -4.41 19.73 3.34
N PHE A 7 -3.38 19.77 2.49
CA PHE A 7 -2.17 18.95 2.55
C PHE A 7 -0.94 19.82 2.29
N ASP A 8 0.02 19.82 3.22
CA ASP A 8 1.37 20.34 3.00
C ASP A 8 2.34 19.19 2.66
N PHE A 9 3.60 19.52 2.34
CA PHE A 9 4.62 18.55 1.93
C PHE A 9 4.82 17.38 2.92
N SER A 10 4.66 17.63 4.23
CA SER A 10 4.81 16.58 5.25
C SER A 10 3.70 15.53 5.19
N HIS A 11 2.51 15.94 4.75
CA HIS A 11 1.40 15.01 4.61
C HIS A 11 1.50 14.14 3.35
N TYR A 12 2.21 14.60 2.31
CA TYR A 12 2.52 13.77 1.14
C TYR A 12 3.52 12.67 1.47
N ASP A 13 4.56 12.99 2.24
CA ASP A 13 5.55 12.01 2.70
C ASP A 13 4.88 10.87 3.50
N LEU A 14 3.94 11.19 4.39
CA LEU A 14 3.17 10.19 5.14
C LEU A 14 2.33 9.26 4.22
N ILE A 15 1.75 9.81 3.15
CA ILE A 15 0.95 9.02 2.20
C ILE A 15 1.87 8.15 1.32
N ASP A 16 3.01 8.69 0.90
CA ASP A 16 4.01 7.97 0.11
C ASP A 16 4.58 6.78 0.90
N GLN A 17 4.87 6.99 2.18
CA GLN A 17 5.30 5.93 3.10
C GLN A 17 4.21 4.88 3.32
N LEU A 18 2.94 5.28 3.44
CA LEU A 18 1.82 4.34 3.53
C LEU A 18 1.75 3.42 2.31
N TRP A 19 1.93 3.96 1.10
CA TRP A 19 1.97 3.13 -0.11
C TRP A 19 3.11 2.12 -0.06
N ALA A 20 4.34 2.57 0.22
CA ALA A 20 5.51 1.70 0.31
C ALA A 20 5.28 0.56 1.33
N TYR A 21 4.70 0.90 2.46
CA TYR A 21 4.42 -0.04 3.55
C TYR A 21 3.42 -1.13 3.15
N LEU A 22 2.30 -0.72 2.53
CA LEU A 22 1.29 -1.68 2.06
C LEU A 22 1.83 -2.58 0.94
N ILE A 23 2.58 -2.01 -0.01
CA ILE A 23 3.24 -2.76 -1.09
C ILE A 23 4.12 -3.86 -0.50
N GLN A 24 4.99 -3.52 0.47
CA GLN A 24 5.88 -4.48 1.10
C GLN A 24 5.14 -5.64 1.77
N HIS A 25 4.05 -5.37 2.48
CA HIS A 25 3.24 -6.42 3.10
C HIS A 25 2.58 -7.32 2.06
N PHE A 26 2.04 -6.75 0.97
CA PHE A 26 1.42 -7.53 -0.11
C PHE A 26 2.44 -8.39 -0.85
N GLU A 27 3.61 -7.85 -1.20
CA GLU A 27 4.70 -8.62 -1.80
C GLU A 27 5.15 -9.78 -0.91
N THR A 28 5.27 -9.54 0.40
CA THR A 28 5.68 -10.58 1.37
C THR A 28 4.72 -11.76 1.36
N VAL A 29 3.40 -11.49 1.40
CA VAL A 29 2.40 -12.57 1.51
C VAL A 29 2.07 -13.23 0.16
N LEU A 30 2.21 -12.51 -0.95
CA LEU A 30 1.95 -13.04 -2.28
C LEU A 30 3.20 -13.69 -2.91
N GLY A 31 4.40 -13.20 -2.61
CA GLY A 31 5.69 -13.70 -3.08
C GLY A 31 6.12 -15.04 -2.46
N SER A 32 5.31 -15.62 -1.56
CA SER A 32 5.58 -16.89 -0.85
C SER A 32 6.66 -16.82 0.23
N ALA A 33 7.10 -15.62 0.64
CA ALA A 33 8.04 -15.48 1.76
C ALA A 33 7.37 -15.83 3.10
N SER A 34 6.06 -15.55 3.23
CA SER A 34 5.23 -15.92 4.38
C SER A 34 3.76 -15.94 3.97
N THR A 35 2.89 -16.60 4.74
CA THR A 35 1.43 -16.45 4.58
C THR A 35 0.87 -15.27 5.37
N THR A 36 1.64 -14.72 6.31
CA THR A 36 1.27 -13.58 7.16
C THR A 36 2.43 -12.59 7.24
N SER A 37 2.14 -11.30 7.14
CA SER A 37 3.09 -10.22 7.35
C SER A 37 2.46 -9.19 8.29
N SER A 38 3.19 -8.77 9.31
CA SER A 38 2.73 -7.79 10.30
C SER A 38 3.81 -6.77 10.62
N GLY A 39 3.40 -5.58 11.02
CA GLY A 39 4.32 -4.53 11.41
C GLY A 39 3.60 -3.30 11.95
N SER A 40 4.35 -2.46 12.65
CA SER A 40 3.87 -1.16 13.13
C SER A 40 4.16 -0.07 12.11
N PHE A 41 3.20 0.85 11.92
CA PHE A 41 3.44 2.07 11.15
C PHE A 41 4.60 2.86 11.78
N PRO A 42 5.52 3.42 10.97
CA PRO A 42 6.70 4.11 11.48
C PRO A 42 6.35 5.33 12.34
N ASP A 43 5.29 6.06 11.97
CA ASP A 43 4.93 7.33 12.59
C ASP A 43 3.74 7.27 13.56
N GLN A 44 3.12 6.10 13.71
CA GLN A 44 1.91 5.93 14.53
C GLN A 44 1.93 4.60 15.28
N PRO A 45 1.40 4.53 16.52
CA PRO A 45 1.31 3.29 17.30
C PRO A 45 0.16 2.40 16.79
N LEU A 46 0.11 2.16 15.49
CA LEU A 46 -0.86 1.32 14.82
C LEU A 46 -0.12 0.13 14.22
N GLU A 47 -0.63 -1.07 14.46
CA GLU A 47 -0.12 -2.28 13.84
C GLU A 47 -1.03 -2.71 12.70
N ILE A 48 -0.44 -3.09 11.56
CA ILE A 48 -1.14 -3.75 10.47
C ILE A 48 -0.72 -5.22 10.40
N GLN A 49 -1.66 -6.07 10.03
CA GLN A 49 -1.37 -7.44 9.64
C GLN A 49 -2.10 -7.75 8.34
N VAL A 50 -1.35 -8.31 7.39
CA VAL A 50 -1.86 -8.86 6.15
C VAL A 50 -1.65 -10.36 6.16
N GLU A 51 -2.68 -11.11 5.81
CA GLU A 51 -2.66 -12.56 5.74
C GLU A 51 -3.20 -13.01 4.37
N SER A 52 -2.41 -13.79 3.65
CA SER A 52 -2.88 -14.52 2.46
C SER A 52 -3.63 -15.77 2.91
N VAL A 53 -4.92 -15.80 2.62
CA VAL A 53 -5.81 -16.92 2.95
C VAL A 53 -6.28 -17.63 1.69
N PHE A 54 -6.81 -18.86 1.83
CA PHE A 54 -7.37 -19.65 0.73
C PHE A 54 -6.41 -19.83 -0.48
N LYS A 55 -5.16 -20.21 -0.23
CA LYS A 55 -4.14 -20.37 -1.30
C LYS A 55 -3.92 -19.09 -2.13
N LYS A 56 -3.85 -17.94 -1.47
CA LYS A 56 -3.61 -16.60 -2.06
C LYS A 56 -4.77 -16.00 -2.86
N THR A 57 -5.93 -16.64 -2.92
CA THR A 57 -7.09 -16.08 -3.62
C THR A 57 -7.72 -14.91 -2.86
N ARG A 58 -7.48 -14.81 -1.56
CA ARG A 58 -8.00 -13.76 -0.70
C ARG A 58 -6.91 -13.18 0.20
N LEU A 59 -7.04 -11.89 0.50
CA LEU A 59 -6.22 -11.20 1.49
C LEU A 59 -7.09 -10.75 2.64
N LYS A 60 -6.66 -11.07 3.86
CA LYS A 60 -7.22 -10.53 5.08
C LYS A 60 -6.31 -9.43 5.58
N ILE A 61 -6.85 -8.23 5.74
CA ILE A 61 -6.11 -7.05 6.23
C ILE A 61 -6.71 -6.66 7.57
N LYS A 62 -5.87 -6.54 8.60
CA LYS A 62 -6.24 -6.13 9.95
C LYS A 62 -5.45 -4.90 10.34
N LEU A 63 -6.13 -3.95 10.98
CA LEU A 63 -5.54 -2.79 11.62
C LEU A 63 -5.86 -2.85 13.11
N PHE A 64 -4.83 -2.94 13.94
CA PHE A 64 -4.93 -2.94 15.39
C PHE A 64 -4.93 -1.51 15.90
N ASP A 65 -6.12 -0.94 15.93
CA ASP A 65 -6.38 0.36 16.57
C ASP A 65 -6.65 0.15 18.08
N PRO A 66 -6.10 0.99 18.97
CA PRO A 66 -6.27 0.87 20.42
C PRO A 66 -7.73 0.88 20.90
N ILE A 67 -8.64 1.51 20.14
CA ILE A 67 -10.06 1.61 20.45
C ILE A 67 -10.78 0.36 19.92
N LYS A 68 -10.53 0.00 18.66
CA LYS A 68 -11.20 -1.14 18.03
C LYS A 68 -10.45 -1.65 16.80
N THR A 69 -10.05 -2.91 16.83
CA THR A 69 -9.50 -3.61 15.67
C THR A 69 -10.47 -3.55 14.48
N ARG A 70 -9.95 -3.11 13.33
CA ARG A 70 -10.66 -3.11 12.05
C ARG A 70 -10.10 -4.22 11.19
N GLN A 71 -10.96 -4.89 10.43
CA GLN A 71 -10.49 -5.91 9.48
C GLN A 71 -11.38 -5.98 8.25
N CYS A 72 -10.80 -6.37 7.13
CA CYS A 72 -11.52 -6.73 5.92
C CYS A 72 -10.89 -7.98 5.28
N VAL A 73 -11.68 -8.63 4.43
CA VAL A 73 -11.21 -9.71 3.56
C VAL A 73 -11.60 -9.32 2.14
N VAL A 74 -10.65 -9.38 1.23
CA VAL A 74 -10.82 -8.98 -0.17
C VAL A 74 -10.37 -10.10 -1.10
N GLU A 75 -11.02 -10.21 -2.26
CA GLU A 75 -10.59 -11.11 -3.33
C GLU A 75 -9.34 -10.54 -3.99
N THR A 76 -8.23 -11.30 -3.97
CA THR A 76 -6.92 -10.84 -4.46
C THR A 76 -7.01 -10.43 -5.93
N ARG A 77 -7.75 -11.19 -6.75
CA ARG A 77 -7.89 -10.94 -8.20
C ARG A 77 -8.68 -9.69 -8.55
N GLU A 78 -9.46 -9.14 -7.63
CA GLU A 78 -10.21 -7.90 -7.84
C GLU A 78 -9.52 -6.71 -7.19
N PHE A 79 -9.05 -6.90 -5.95
CA PHE A 79 -8.47 -5.83 -5.16
C PHE A 79 -7.09 -5.39 -5.65
N LEU A 80 -6.18 -6.33 -5.96
CA LEU A 80 -4.80 -6.00 -6.32
C LEU A 80 -4.67 -5.23 -7.64
N PRO A 81 -5.39 -5.58 -8.73
CA PRO A 81 -5.35 -4.76 -9.94
C PRO A 81 -5.76 -3.32 -9.69
N MET A 82 -6.83 -3.11 -8.91
CA MET A 82 -7.34 -1.80 -8.53
C MET A 82 -6.35 -1.04 -7.63
N PHE A 83 -5.78 -1.71 -6.63
CA PHE A 83 -4.76 -1.14 -5.75
C PHE A 83 -3.53 -0.68 -6.54
N CYS A 84 -3.00 -1.54 -7.42
CA CYS A 84 -1.85 -1.19 -8.24
C CYS A 84 -2.15 -0.03 -9.21
N ALA A 85 -3.33 -0.03 -9.84
CA ALA A 85 -3.71 1.06 -10.75
C ALA A 85 -3.87 2.40 -10.01
N ALA A 86 -4.43 2.37 -8.81
CA ALA A 86 -4.55 3.55 -7.95
C ALA A 86 -3.16 4.07 -7.51
N GLY A 87 -2.25 3.18 -7.12
CA GLY A 87 -0.89 3.54 -6.72
C GLY A 87 -0.06 4.11 -7.88
N GLU A 88 -0.11 3.49 -9.07
CA GLU A 88 0.56 3.99 -10.27
C GLU A 88 0.09 5.41 -10.62
N ASN A 89 -1.23 5.63 -10.68
CA ASN A 89 -1.82 6.94 -10.93
C ASN A 89 -1.46 7.97 -9.84
N PHE A 90 -1.39 7.54 -8.57
CA PHE A 90 -0.96 8.42 -7.49
C PHE A 90 0.50 8.85 -7.68
N PHE A 91 1.42 7.92 -7.89
CA PHE A 91 2.84 8.23 -8.09
C PHE A 91 3.10 9.05 -9.35
N GLU A 92 2.37 8.82 -10.44
CA GLU A 92 2.45 9.66 -11.64
C GLU A 92 2.07 11.11 -11.34
N LYS A 93 0.98 11.32 -10.58
CA LYS A 93 0.58 12.67 -10.16
C LYS A 93 1.61 13.31 -9.24
N MET A 94 2.21 12.54 -8.34
CA MET A 94 3.27 13.03 -7.46
C MET A 94 4.52 13.45 -8.24
N LYS A 95 4.92 12.68 -9.27
CA LYS A 95 6.03 13.05 -10.18
C LYS A 95 5.77 14.37 -10.90
N VAL A 96 4.53 14.61 -11.33
CA VAL A 96 4.15 15.89 -11.98
C VAL A 96 4.10 17.04 -10.98
N ALA A 97 3.55 16.80 -9.78
CA ALA A 97 3.43 17.81 -8.74
C ALA A 97 4.78 18.21 -8.13
N ASN A 98 5.73 17.28 -8.05
CA ASN A 98 7.06 17.51 -7.51
C ASN A 98 8.17 16.76 -8.29
N PRO A 99 8.59 17.30 -9.46
CA PRO A 99 9.55 16.64 -10.33
C PRO A 99 10.91 16.36 -9.67
N SER A 100 11.31 17.14 -8.68
CA SER A 100 12.58 16.97 -7.96
C SER A 100 12.65 15.65 -7.19
N PHE A 101 11.52 15.03 -6.86
CA PHE A 101 11.43 13.75 -6.16
C PHE A 101 10.98 12.60 -7.07
N ALA A 102 10.89 12.82 -8.40
CA ALA A 102 10.32 11.84 -9.30
C ALA A 102 11.03 10.47 -9.28
N SER A 103 12.35 10.47 -9.11
CA SER A 103 13.18 9.26 -9.01
C SER A 103 12.90 8.44 -7.74
N ALA A 104 12.45 9.08 -6.65
CA ALA A 104 12.12 8.38 -5.40
C ALA A 104 10.90 7.45 -5.57
N TYR A 105 10.02 7.74 -6.54
CA TYR A 105 8.82 6.94 -6.81
C TYR A 105 9.03 5.83 -7.84
N GLU A 106 10.18 5.79 -8.53
CA GLU A 106 10.46 4.74 -9.52
C GLU A 106 10.50 3.33 -8.92
N PRO A 107 11.17 3.07 -7.78
CA PRO A 107 11.17 1.75 -7.16
C PRO A 107 9.77 1.27 -6.79
N LEU A 108 8.94 2.15 -6.22
CA LEU A 108 7.56 1.83 -5.85
C LEU A 108 6.70 1.51 -7.08
N THR A 109 6.94 2.21 -8.20
CA THR A 109 6.27 1.91 -9.47
C THR A 109 6.66 0.52 -10.00
N ILE A 110 7.91 0.10 -9.83
CA ILE A 110 8.39 -1.23 -10.22
C ILE A 110 7.73 -2.30 -9.33
N GLN A 111 7.74 -2.11 -8.02
CA GLN A 111 7.10 -3.03 -7.07
C GLN A 111 5.60 -3.21 -7.35
N LEU A 112 4.88 -2.15 -7.73
CA LEU A 112 3.47 -2.28 -8.13
C LEU A 112 3.27 -3.15 -9.37
N LYS A 113 4.20 -3.11 -10.33
CA LYS A 113 4.17 -3.97 -11.53
C LYS A 113 4.48 -5.42 -11.17
N ASP A 114 5.48 -5.64 -10.33
CA ASP A 114 5.85 -6.97 -9.85
C ASP A 114 4.69 -7.60 -9.07
N LEU A 115 4.09 -6.84 -8.17
CA LEU A 115 2.90 -7.23 -7.41
C LEU A 115 1.72 -7.59 -8.33
N ARG A 116 1.49 -6.82 -9.41
CA ARG A 116 0.47 -7.12 -10.42
C ARG A 116 0.78 -8.40 -11.21
N SER A 117 2.05 -8.71 -11.44
CA SER A 117 2.44 -9.96 -12.13
C SER A 117 2.12 -11.21 -11.29
N MET A 118 2.22 -11.11 -9.96
CA MET A 118 1.99 -12.23 -9.03
C MET A 118 0.56 -12.78 -9.02
N ILE A 119 -0.41 -12.01 -9.53
CA ILE A 119 -1.84 -12.37 -9.53
C ILE A 119 -2.35 -12.82 -10.91
N THR A 120 -1.51 -12.77 -11.95
CA THR A 120 -1.91 -13.02 -13.35
C THR A 120 -1.76 -14.49 -13.76
N HIS A 121 -1.34 -15.36 -12.84
CA HIS A 121 -1.21 -16.82 -13.03
C HIS A 121 -2.24 -17.60 -12.19
#